data_AF-A0A7J3MUN6-F1
#
_entry.id   AF-A0A7J3MUN6-F1
#
_cell.length_a   1.000
_cell.length_b   1.000
_cell.length_c   1.000
_cell.angle_alpha   90.00
_cell.angle_beta   90.00
_cell.angle_gamma   90.00
#
_symmetry.space_group_name_H-M   'P 1'
#
loop_
_entity.id
_entity.type
_entity.pdbx_description
1 polymer ?
#
loop_
_entity_poly.entity_id
_entity_poly.type
_entity_poly.pdbx_seq_one_letter_code
_entity_poly.pdbx_strand_id
1 'polypeptide(L)'
;MSRLYLFSMPKLYERNIQQLRGSSYILTLPKEWVLESGLEKGSSVLLAVEPYFIRIVPATKQVKKTAKLMIDEKIKVEEIEEAIKWAYVSGIDELTIFRTEGIPHSIRNNIRKLRTVIPGMIISYEDSENLKVEFAEPTIKDFTNSLKTFLVSIKRIFQEIVNYIESKNVAESDLLILIEESVGNSLLLSRLASKSIIYPILNSSTMNIYWLIATTTNTIELTESVINVVDITK
;
A
#
# COMPACT_ATOMS: atom_id res chain seq x y z
N MET A 1 -12.56 -6.80 -22.97
CA MET A 1 -11.68 -5.61 -23.08
C MET A 1 -11.81 -4.80 -21.80
N SER A 2 -10.96 -5.11 -20.82
CA SER A 2 -10.98 -4.46 -19.50
C SER A 2 -9.94 -3.36 -19.51
N ARG A 3 -10.39 -2.10 -19.64
CA ARG A 3 -9.53 -0.92 -19.59
C ARG A 3 -8.99 -0.82 -18.16
N LEU A 4 -7.74 -1.19 -17.94
CA LEU A 4 -6.99 -0.71 -16.76
C LEU A 4 -7.05 0.82 -16.83
N TYR A 5 -7.63 1.45 -15.82
CA TYR A 5 -7.51 2.90 -15.63
C TYR A 5 -6.07 3.21 -15.20
N LEU A 6 -5.13 3.07 -16.14
CA LEU A 6 -3.82 3.70 -16.09
C LEU A 6 -4.08 5.21 -16.09
N PHE A 7 -3.73 5.86 -14.97
CA PHE A 7 -3.59 7.30 -14.75
C PHE A 7 -4.08 8.17 -15.91
N SER A 8 -5.38 8.48 -15.95
CA SER A 8 -5.86 9.52 -16.86
C SER A 8 -5.17 10.83 -16.48
N MET A 9 -4.52 11.49 -17.44
CA MET A 9 -3.93 12.79 -17.19
C MET A 9 -4.95 13.74 -16.56
N PRO A 10 -4.54 14.55 -15.57
CA PRO A 10 -5.45 15.45 -14.90
C PRO A 10 -6.07 16.42 -15.91
N LYS A 11 -7.40 16.54 -15.89
CA LYS A 11 -8.08 17.59 -16.64
C LYS A 11 -7.78 18.93 -15.98
N LEU A 12 -7.24 19.87 -16.76
CA LEU A 12 -6.97 21.22 -16.30
C LEU A 12 -8.22 22.08 -16.48
N TYR A 13 -8.62 22.76 -15.41
CA TYR A 13 -9.73 23.71 -15.41
C TYR A 13 -9.20 25.06 -14.98
N GLU A 14 -9.39 26.08 -15.81
CA GLU A 14 -9.14 27.46 -15.42
C GLU A 14 -10.37 28.02 -14.70
N ARG A 15 -10.15 28.64 -13.55
CA ARG A 15 -11.19 29.25 -12.71
C ARG A 15 -10.67 30.55 -12.13
N ASN A 16 -11.49 31.59 -12.24
CA ASN A 16 -11.20 32.86 -11.60
C ASN A 16 -11.55 32.79 -10.12
N ILE A 17 -10.62 33.25 -9.28
CA ILE A 17 -10.90 33.51 -7.87
C ILE A 17 -11.88 34.68 -7.75
N GLN A 18 -12.86 34.56 -6.87
CA GLN A 18 -13.83 35.60 -6.59
C GLN A 18 -13.57 36.13 -5.18
N GLN A 19 -13.42 37.44 -5.03
CA GLN A 19 -13.27 38.04 -3.71
C GLN A 19 -14.66 38.27 -3.09
N LEU A 20 -14.86 37.78 -1.87
CA LEU A 20 -16.01 38.16 -1.03
C LEU A 20 -15.71 39.48 -0.31
N ARG A 21 -16.56 39.88 0.65
CA ARG A 21 -16.20 40.99 1.54
C ARG A 21 -15.05 40.59 2.48
N GLY A 22 -14.03 41.43 2.54
CA GLY A 22 -12.87 41.26 3.42
C GLY A 22 -11.72 40.49 2.77
N SER A 23 -11.05 39.65 3.57
CA SER A 23 -9.85 38.90 3.18
C SER A 23 -10.13 37.47 2.71
N SER A 24 -11.36 37.16 2.31
CA SER A 24 -11.77 35.82 1.88
C SER A 24 -12.03 35.75 0.37
N TYR A 25 -11.59 34.65 -0.22
CA TYR A 25 -11.77 34.33 -1.63
C TYR A 25 -12.59 33.04 -1.78
N ILE A 26 -13.39 32.98 -2.85
CA ILE A 26 -14.13 31.81 -3.29
C ILE A 26 -13.49 31.28 -4.59
N LEU A 27 -13.38 29.95 -4.67
CA LEU A 27 -13.08 29.22 -5.90
C LEU A 27 -14.24 28.25 -6.19
N THR A 28 -14.68 28.17 -7.44
CA THR A 28 -15.70 27.21 -7.86
C THR A 28 -15.05 25.87 -8.28
N LEU A 29 -15.56 24.77 -7.72
CA LEU A 29 -15.06 23.43 -8.02
C LEU A 29 -15.70 22.87 -9.30
N PRO A 30 -14.99 22.01 -10.08
CA PRO A 30 -15.59 21.30 -11.21
C PRO A 30 -16.78 20.43 -10.76
N LYS A 31 -17.91 20.54 -11.45
CA LYS A 31 -19.16 19.85 -11.07
C LYS A 31 -18.98 18.33 -11.08
N GLU A 32 -18.31 17.80 -12.08
CA GLU A 32 -18.07 16.36 -12.24
C GLU A 32 -17.28 15.82 -11.03
N TRP A 33 -16.21 16.52 -10.63
CA TRP A 33 -15.39 16.13 -9.48
C TRP A 33 -16.19 16.13 -8.17
N VAL A 34 -17.07 17.12 -7.95
CA VAL A 34 -17.94 17.18 -6.76
C VAL A 34 -18.84 15.95 -6.69
N LEU A 35 -19.48 15.57 -7.80
CA LEU A 35 -20.37 14.42 -7.87
C LEU A 35 -19.63 13.09 -7.71
N GLU A 36 -18.50 12.92 -8.42
CA GLU A 36 -17.66 11.71 -8.34
C GLU A 36 -17.06 11.52 -6.94
N SER A 37 -16.78 12.62 -6.24
CA SER A 37 -16.31 12.61 -4.85
C SER A 37 -17.43 12.37 -3.83
N GLY A 38 -18.67 12.19 -4.26
CA GLY A 38 -19.82 12.01 -3.37
C GLY A 38 -20.14 13.22 -2.50
N LEU A 39 -19.71 14.42 -2.91
CA LEU A 39 -19.96 15.67 -2.21
C LEU A 39 -21.32 16.25 -2.62
N GLU A 40 -22.00 16.84 -1.65
CA GLU A 40 -23.25 17.56 -1.85
C GLU A 40 -23.20 18.96 -1.22
N LYS A 41 -24.24 19.77 -1.45
CA LYS A 41 -24.32 21.11 -0.87
C LYS A 41 -24.22 21.02 0.66
N GLY A 42 -23.22 21.68 1.23
CA GLY A 42 -22.96 21.66 2.67
C GLY A 42 -21.93 20.63 3.12
N SER A 43 -21.44 19.76 2.22
CA SER A 43 -20.29 18.90 2.50
C SER A 43 -19.03 19.74 2.74
N SER A 44 -18.19 19.31 3.68
CA SER A 44 -16.90 19.95 3.95
C SER A 44 -15.79 19.36 3.08
N VAL A 45 -14.78 20.18 2.82
CA VAL A 45 -13.53 19.79 2.15
C VAL A 45 -12.35 20.20 3.04
N LEU A 46 -11.25 19.46 2.98
CA LEU A 46 -9.98 19.86 3.58
C LEU A 46 -9.16 20.61 2.53
N LEU A 47 -8.52 21.69 2.97
CA LEU A 47 -7.56 22.45 2.19
C LEU A 47 -6.17 22.15 2.72
N ALA A 48 -5.32 21.54 1.88
CA ALA A 48 -3.90 21.43 2.16
C ALA A 48 -3.18 22.57 1.44
N VAL A 49 -2.62 23.49 2.21
CA VAL A 49 -1.89 24.64 1.70
C VAL A 49 -0.41 24.26 1.65
N GLU A 50 0.13 24.17 0.44
CA GLU A 50 1.56 23.93 0.18
C GLU A 50 2.22 25.21 -0.35
N PRO A 51 3.57 25.30 -0.38
CA PRO A 51 4.26 26.54 -0.75
C PRO A 51 3.90 27.11 -2.13
N TYR A 52 3.47 26.27 -3.08
CA TYR A 52 3.21 26.68 -4.47
C TYR A 52 1.79 26.36 -4.98
N PHE A 53 1.00 25.60 -4.23
CA PHE A 53 -0.35 25.21 -4.65
C PHE A 53 -1.23 24.90 -3.44
N ILE A 54 -2.55 24.88 -3.67
CA ILE A 54 -3.54 24.43 -2.69
C ILE A 54 -4.18 23.17 -3.25
N ARG A 55 -4.27 22.12 -2.42
CA ARG A 55 -5.01 20.90 -2.76
C ARG A 55 -6.32 20.86 -1.99
N ILE A 56 -7.38 20.45 -2.69
CA ILE A 56 -8.73 20.32 -2.13
C ILE A 56 -9.09 18.84 -2.12
N VAL A 57 -9.48 18.32 -0.95
CA VAL A 57 -9.90 16.92 -0.81
C VAL A 57 -11.23 16.84 -0.03
N PRO A 58 -12.14 15.92 -0.38
CA PRO A 58 -13.38 15.69 0.38
C PRO A 58 -13.08 15.42 1.87
N ALA A 59 -13.76 16.10 2.80
CA ALA A 59 -13.54 15.89 4.24
C ALA A 59 -14.34 14.68 4.76
N THR A 60 -15.45 14.36 4.12
CA THR A 60 -16.34 13.25 4.47
C THR A 60 -16.28 12.17 3.40
N LYS A 61 -15.98 10.94 3.83
CA LYS A 61 -15.72 9.71 3.07
C LYS A 61 -14.40 9.71 2.30
N GLN A 62 -13.42 9.01 2.88
CA GLN A 62 -12.51 8.23 2.04
C GLN A 62 -13.41 7.29 1.22
N VAL A 63 -13.57 7.55 -0.08
CA VAL A 63 -14.18 6.56 -0.97
C VAL A 63 -13.28 5.34 -0.88
N LYS A 64 -13.78 4.27 -0.23
CA LYS A 64 -13.02 3.02 -0.13
C LYS A 64 -12.66 2.60 -1.55
N LYS A 65 -11.36 2.53 -1.84
CA LYS A 65 -10.86 1.96 -3.09
C LYS A 65 -11.09 0.46 -3.03
N THR A 66 -11.92 -0.05 -3.91
CA THR A 66 -12.20 -1.48 -3.99
C THR A 66 -11.61 -2.08 -5.26
N ALA A 67 -11.15 -3.32 -5.17
CA ALA A 67 -10.69 -4.10 -6.31
C ALA A 67 -11.25 -5.52 -6.24
N LYS A 68 -11.27 -6.20 -7.38
CA LYS A 68 -11.69 -7.59 -7.49
C LYS A 68 -10.62 -8.41 -8.19
N LEU A 69 -10.29 -9.58 -7.65
CA LEU A 69 -9.37 -10.55 -8.21
C LEU A 69 -10.14 -11.85 -8.47
N MET A 70 -10.23 -12.23 -9.75
CA MET A 70 -10.74 -13.54 -10.14
C MET A 70 -9.57 -14.51 -10.18
N ILE A 71 -9.69 -15.65 -9.51
CA ILE A 71 -8.69 -16.71 -9.53
C ILE A 71 -9.24 -17.93 -10.26
N ASP A 72 -8.39 -18.61 -11.03
CA ASP A 72 -8.70 -19.86 -11.73
C ASP A 72 -7.82 -21.00 -11.21
N GLU A 73 -7.86 -22.15 -11.87
CA GLU A 73 -7.08 -23.33 -11.44
C GLU A 73 -5.59 -23.24 -11.77
N LYS A 74 -5.21 -22.31 -12.66
CA LYS A 74 -3.84 -22.19 -13.18
C LYS A 74 -3.01 -21.20 -12.39
N ILE A 75 -3.66 -20.25 -11.71
CA ILE A 75 -2.96 -19.27 -10.90
C ILE A 75 -2.26 -19.94 -9.72
N LYS A 76 -0.98 -19.62 -9.56
CA LYS A 76 -0.17 -20.13 -8.46
C LYS A 76 -0.49 -19.36 -7.19
N VAL A 77 -0.24 -19.97 -6.04
CA VAL A 77 -0.55 -19.32 -4.76
C VAL A 77 0.33 -18.08 -4.57
N GLU A 78 1.59 -18.14 -5.00
CA GLU A 78 2.54 -17.04 -4.96
C GLU A 78 2.04 -15.82 -5.77
N GLU A 79 1.42 -16.06 -6.92
CA GLU A 79 0.82 -15.00 -7.75
C GLU A 79 -0.38 -14.33 -7.06
N ILE A 80 -1.15 -15.09 -6.28
CA ILE A 80 -2.25 -14.55 -5.45
C ILE A 80 -1.67 -13.68 -4.33
N GLU A 81 -0.60 -14.14 -3.68
CA GLU A 81 0.07 -13.40 -2.61
C GLU A 81 0.65 -12.08 -3.12
N GLU A 82 1.31 -12.10 -4.27
CA GLU A 82 1.79 -10.90 -4.95
C GLU A 82 0.64 -9.96 -5.31
N ALA A 83 -0.47 -10.47 -5.87
CA ALA A 83 -1.62 -9.65 -6.21
C ALA A 83 -2.22 -8.94 -4.97
N ILE A 84 -2.25 -9.60 -3.81
CA ILE A 84 -2.70 -9.02 -2.54
C ILE A 84 -1.73 -7.92 -2.09
N LYS A 85 -0.42 -8.18 -2.12
CA LYS A 85 0.62 -7.19 -1.80
C LYS A 85 0.53 -5.97 -2.74
N TRP A 86 0.35 -6.20 -4.05
CA TRP A 86 0.16 -5.14 -5.05
C TRP A 86 -1.09 -4.30 -4.79
N ALA A 87 -2.21 -4.94 -4.46
CA ALA A 87 -3.42 -4.22 -4.08
C ALA A 87 -3.17 -3.33 -2.86
N TYR A 88 -2.50 -3.88 -1.84
CA TYR A 88 -2.13 -3.15 -0.63
C TYR A 88 -1.26 -1.92 -0.92
N VAL A 89 -0.14 -2.08 -1.63
CA VAL A 89 0.76 -0.95 -1.93
C VAL A 89 0.15 0.04 -2.91
N SER A 90 -0.85 -0.35 -3.70
CA SER A 90 -1.63 0.55 -4.58
C SER A 90 -2.66 1.40 -3.81
N GLY A 91 -2.77 1.21 -2.50
CA GLY A 91 -3.68 1.94 -1.64
C GLY A 91 -5.13 1.50 -1.75
N ILE A 92 -5.40 0.28 -2.26
CA ILE A 92 -6.75 -0.32 -2.25
C ILE A 92 -7.17 -0.58 -0.80
N ASP A 93 -8.39 -0.25 -0.43
CA ASP A 93 -8.95 -0.43 0.92
C ASP A 93 -9.58 -1.81 1.11
N GLU A 94 -10.12 -2.37 0.02
CA GLU A 94 -10.82 -3.64 0.02
C GLU A 94 -10.54 -4.42 -1.27
N LEU A 95 -10.12 -5.67 -1.14
CA LEU A 95 -9.92 -6.60 -2.23
C LEU A 95 -10.87 -7.78 -2.09
N THR A 96 -11.72 -8.02 -3.08
CA THR A 96 -12.55 -9.23 -3.16
C THR A 96 -11.88 -10.24 -4.07
N ILE A 97 -11.48 -11.38 -3.51
CA ILE A 97 -10.95 -12.54 -4.23
C ILE A 97 -12.10 -13.50 -4.46
N PHE A 98 -12.29 -13.97 -5.70
CA PHE A 98 -13.40 -14.87 -6.01
C PHE A 98 -13.03 -15.97 -7.01
N ARG A 99 -13.62 -17.15 -6.81
CA ARG A 99 -13.50 -18.34 -7.66
C ARG A 99 -14.85 -19.06 -7.76
N THR A 100 -15.35 -19.26 -8.98
CA THR A 100 -16.65 -19.93 -9.23
C THR A 100 -16.68 -21.39 -8.80
N GLU A 101 -15.54 -22.09 -8.85
CA GLU A 101 -15.41 -23.50 -8.42
C GLU A 101 -15.09 -23.64 -6.93
N GLY A 102 -15.13 -22.53 -6.20
CA GLY A 102 -14.76 -22.44 -4.78
C GLY A 102 -13.27 -22.24 -4.55
N ILE A 103 -12.92 -21.54 -3.48
CA ILE A 103 -11.53 -21.24 -3.11
C ILE A 103 -10.94 -22.41 -2.32
N PRO A 104 -9.83 -23.05 -2.76
CA PRO A 104 -9.20 -24.16 -2.04
C PRO A 104 -8.72 -23.78 -0.63
N HIS A 105 -8.72 -24.75 0.29
CA HIS A 105 -8.23 -24.55 1.66
C HIS A 105 -6.76 -24.13 1.73
N SER A 106 -5.91 -24.62 0.82
CA SER A 106 -4.51 -24.22 0.73
C SER A 106 -4.36 -22.72 0.47
N ILE A 107 -5.09 -22.19 -0.52
CA ILE A 107 -5.12 -20.76 -0.85
C ILE A 107 -5.64 -19.95 0.35
N ARG A 108 -6.75 -20.38 0.99
CA ARG A 108 -7.30 -19.70 2.17
C ARG A 108 -6.27 -19.62 3.31
N ASN A 109 -5.56 -20.71 3.56
CA ASN A 109 -4.55 -20.75 4.63
C ASN A 109 -3.36 -19.84 4.32
N ASN A 110 -2.90 -19.78 3.07
CA ASN A 110 -1.84 -18.85 2.69
C ASN A 110 -2.29 -17.39 2.78
N ILE A 111 -3.50 -17.06 2.33
CA ILE A 111 -4.07 -15.71 2.53
C ILE A 111 -4.15 -15.35 4.03
N ARG A 112 -4.47 -16.30 4.91
CA ARG A 112 -4.48 -16.05 6.36
C ARG A 112 -3.09 -15.75 6.91
N LYS A 113 -2.06 -16.46 6.43
CA LYS A 113 -0.66 -16.21 6.85
C LYS A 113 -0.21 -14.80 6.48
N LEU A 114 -0.64 -14.25 5.34
CA LEU A 114 -0.29 -12.88 4.94
C LEU A 114 -0.68 -11.80 5.97
N ARG A 115 -1.59 -12.07 6.90
CA ARG A 115 -1.91 -11.14 7.99
C ARG A 115 -0.73 -10.85 8.92
N THR A 116 0.25 -11.76 9.02
CA THR A 116 1.46 -11.53 9.83
C THR A 116 2.42 -10.56 9.14
N VAL A 117 2.38 -10.53 7.80
CA VAL A 117 3.29 -9.73 6.98
C VAL A 117 2.68 -8.40 6.57
N ILE A 118 1.39 -8.34 6.24
CA ILE A 118 0.72 -7.15 5.69
C ILE A 118 0.04 -6.35 6.82
N PRO A 119 0.54 -5.16 7.20
CA PRO A 119 -0.01 -4.41 8.33
C PRO A 119 -1.44 -3.97 8.10
N GLY A 120 -2.32 -4.24 9.08
CA GLY A 120 -3.72 -3.84 9.02
C GLY A 120 -4.60 -4.71 8.12
N MET A 121 -4.09 -5.83 7.61
CA MET A 121 -4.87 -6.77 6.80
C MET A 121 -5.88 -7.56 7.66
N ILE A 122 -7.14 -7.55 7.24
CA ILE A 122 -8.27 -8.24 7.89
C ILE A 122 -9.03 -9.00 6.81
N ILE A 123 -9.40 -10.26 7.05
CA ILE A 123 -10.41 -10.92 6.20
C ILE A 123 -11.76 -10.60 6.82
N SER A 124 -12.55 -9.76 6.16
CA SER A 124 -13.83 -9.27 6.69
C SER A 124 -15.03 -10.13 6.27
N TYR A 125 -14.86 -10.93 5.22
CA TYR A 125 -15.87 -11.87 4.77
C TYR A 125 -15.24 -13.08 4.08
N GLU A 126 -15.80 -14.26 4.27
CA GLU A 126 -15.34 -15.50 3.67
C GLU A 126 -16.52 -16.48 3.48
N ASP A 127 -16.75 -16.95 2.25
CA ASP A 127 -17.67 -18.04 1.91
C ASP A 127 -16.96 -19.06 0.99
N SER A 128 -17.68 -20.00 0.36
CA SER A 128 -17.10 -21.01 -0.53
C SER A 128 -16.40 -20.43 -1.76
N GLU A 129 -16.89 -19.35 -2.33
CA GLU A 129 -16.47 -18.77 -3.61
C GLU A 129 -15.77 -17.41 -3.46
N ASN A 130 -15.98 -16.72 -2.34
CA ASN A 130 -15.56 -15.34 -2.11
C ASN A 130 -14.76 -15.20 -0.83
N LEU A 131 -13.71 -14.38 -0.88
CA LEU A 131 -12.94 -13.95 0.25
C LEU A 131 -12.67 -12.45 0.13
N LYS A 132 -13.14 -11.67 1.10
CA LYS A 132 -12.94 -10.23 1.16
C LYS A 132 -11.82 -9.90 2.15
N VAL A 133 -10.81 -9.20 1.65
CA VAL A 133 -9.70 -8.65 2.43
C VAL A 133 -9.90 -7.14 2.55
N GLU A 134 -9.86 -6.61 3.77
CA GLU A 134 -9.83 -5.18 4.06
C GLU A 134 -8.48 -4.80 4.65
N PHE A 135 -8.04 -3.59 4.31
CA PHE A 135 -6.76 -3.04 4.75
C PHE A 135 -7.00 -1.82 5.62
N ALA A 136 -7.06 -2.05 6.93
CA ALA A 136 -7.19 -0.99 7.91
C ALA A 136 -5.93 -0.13 7.94
N GLU A 137 -6.09 1.19 8.03
CA GLU A 137 -4.95 2.10 8.12
C GLU A 137 -4.30 2.03 9.51
N PRO A 138 -3.02 1.64 9.61
CA PRO A 138 -2.30 1.75 10.87
C PRO A 138 -2.16 3.21 11.26
N THR A 139 -2.30 3.51 12.56
CA THR A 139 -2.09 4.87 13.05
C THR A 139 -0.59 5.21 13.01
N ILE A 140 -0.18 5.99 12.03
CA ILE A 140 1.20 6.48 11.93
C ILE A 140 1.23 7.92 12.39
N LYS A 141 1.81 8.12 13.57
CA LYS A 141 1.97 9.45 14.15
C LYS A 141 3.07 10.26 13.46
N ASP A 142 4.10 9.60 12.94
CA ASP A 142 5.25 10.24 12.31
C ASP A 142 5.86 9.34 11.23
N PHE A 143 5.66 9.74 9.96
CA PHE A 143 6.23 9.05 8.79
C PHE A 143 7.75 8.98 8.84
N THR A 144 8.42 10.03 9.30
CA THR A 144 9.90 10.10 9.36
C THR A 144 10.44 9.05 10.32
N ASN A 145 9.79 8.88 11.46
CA ASN A 145 10.17 7.83 12.41
C ASN A 145 9.89 6.44 11.87
N SER A 146 8.76 6.21 11.19
CA SER A 146 8.49 4.94 10.51
C SER A 146 9.54 4.61 9.44
N LEU A 147 9.96 5.60 8.65
CA LEU A 147 11.03 5.44 7.67
C LEU A 147 12.38 5.12 8.34
N LYS A 148 12.73 5.81 9.43
CA LYS A 148 13.95 5.51 10.20
C LYS A 148 13.92 4.08 10.74
N THR A 149 12.81 3.64 11.31
CA THR A 149 12.65 2.27 11.82
C THR A 149 12.86 1.24 10.72
N PHE A 150 12.28 1.45 9.54
CA PHE A 150 12.48 0.59 8.37
C PHE A 150 13.95 0.54 7.91
N LEU A 151 14.64 1.68 7.86
CA LEU A 151 16.06 1.70 7.48
C LEU A 151 16.94 0.99 8.51
N VAL A 152 16.60 1.09 9.79
CA VAL A 152 17.27 0.35 10.87
C VAL A 152 16.99 -1.15 10.78
N SER A 153 15.77 -1.58 10.43
CA SER A 153 15.44 -3.00 10.25
C SER A 153 16.23 -3.60 9.08
N ILE A 154 16.35 -2.88 7.96
CA ILE A 154 17.18 -3.31 6.83
C ILE A 154 18.64 -3.49 7.23
N LYS A 155 19.22 -2.50 7.93
CA LYS A 155 20.60 -2.59 8.43
C LYS A 155 20.79 -3.83 9.30
N ARG A 156 19.83 -4.12 10.18
CA ARG A 156 19.86 -5.30 11.05
C ARG A 156 19.83 -6.60 10.26
N ILE A 157 18.97 -6.71 9.23
CA ILE A 157 18.94 -7.89 8.34
C ILE A 157 20.33 -8.16 7.74
N PHE A 158 20.97 -7.14 7.16
CA PHE A 158 22.31 -7.31 6.58
C PHE A 158 23.34 -7.78 7.60
N GLN A 159 23.30 -7.24 8.83
CA GLN A 159 24.20 -7.65 9.89
C GLN A 159 23.99 -9.12 10.30
N GLU A 160 22.74 -9.55 10.42
CA GLU A 160 22.44 -10.93 10.80
C GLU A 160 22.74 -11.93 9.68
N ILE A 161 22.56 -11.57 8.41
CA ILE A 161 22.97 -12.41 7.27
C ILE A 161 24.48 -12.63 7.30
N VAL A 162 25.27 -11.58 7.55
CA VAL A 162 26.74 -11.71 7.69
C VAL A 162 27.08 -12.65 8.85
N ASN A 163 26.42 -12.49 10.01
CA ASN A 163 26.64 -13.38 11.15
C ASN A 163 26.30 -14.84 10.85
N TYR A 164 25.20 -15.08 10.13
CA TYR A 164 24.75 -16.41 9.73
C TYR A 164 25.72 -17.09 8.74
N ILE A 165 26.25 -16.34 7.78
CA ILE A 165 27.27 -16.82 6.84
C ILE A 165 28.57 -17.14 7.59
N GLU A 166 29.00 -16.27 8.51
CA GLU A 166 30.21 -16.45 9.32
C GLU A 166 30.10 -17.57 10.38
N SER A 167 29.03 -18.38 10.33
CA SER A 167 28.78 -19.52 11.24
C SER A 167 28.64 -19.13 12.72
N LYS A 168 28.21 -17.90 13.00
CA LYS A 168 27.76 -17.51 14.34
C LYS A 168 26.37 -18.11 14.57
N ASN A 169 26.05 -18.48 15.81
CA ASN A 169 24.80 -19.13 16.25
C ASN A 169 23.55 -18.24 16.02
N VAL A 170 23.20 -17.96 14.76
CA VAL A 170 21.96 -17.31 14.37
C VAL A 170 21.05 -18.39 13.80
N ALA A 171 19.86 -18.55 14.37
CA ALA A 171 18.87 -19.46 13.83
C ALA A 171 18.27 -18.86 12.55
N GLU A 172 18.09 -19.68 11.51
CA GLU A 172 17.43 -19.27 10.27
C GLU A 172 16.03 -18.68 10.53
N SER A 173 15.29 -19.24 11.50
CA SER A 173 13.99 -18.71 11.92
C SER A 173 14.04 -17.27 12.40
N ASP A 174 15.11 -16.86 13.08
CA ASP A 174 15.26 -15.50 13.58
C ASP A 174 15.51 -14.52 12.43
N LEU A 175 16.25 -14.95 11.40
CA LEU A 175 16.43 -14.18 10.16
C LEU A 175 15.12 -14.00 9.41
N LEU A 176 14.34 -15.07 9.25
CA LEU A 176 13.06 -15.02 8.56
C LEU A 176 12.07 -14.06 9.24
N ILE A 177 12.02 -14.06 10.58
CA ILE A 177 11.19 -13.11 11.34
C ILE A 177 11.60 -11.66 11.06
N LEU A 178 12.92 -11.37 11.01
CA LEU A 178 13.41 -10.02 10.71
C LEU A 178 13.09 -9.58 9.29
N ILE A 179 13.21 -10.51 8.34
CA ILE A 179 12.83 -10.30 6.94
C ILE A 179 11.35 -9.96 6.86
N GLU A 180 10.47 -10.76 7.46
CA GLU A 180 9.01 -10.53 7.46
C GLU A 180 8.64 -9.17 8.07
N GLU A 181 9.25 -8.80 9.21
CA GLU A 181 9.03 -7.49 9.86
C GLU A 181 9.41 -6.34 8.92
N SER A 182 10.56 -6.44 8.26
CA SER A 182 11.04 -5.41 7.34
C SER A 182 10.19 -5.33 6.08
N VAL A 183 9.71 -6.47 5.55
CA VAL A 183 8.75 -6.50 4.43
C VAL A 183 7.45 -5.80 4.84
N GLY A 184 6.91 -6.06 6.03
CA GLY A 184 5.70 -5.38 6.51
C GLY A 184 5.86 -3.87 6.59
N ASN A 185 7.00 -3.41 7.12
CA ASN A 185 7.33 -1.98 7.16
C ASN A 185 7.44 -1.36 5.76
N SER A 186 8.07 -2.06 4.81
CA SER A 186 8.15 -1.67 3.39
C SER A 186 6.76 -1.51 2.77
N LEU A 187 5.90 -2.53 2.93
CA LEU A 187 4.54 -2.50 2.38
C LEU A 187 3.75 -1.31 2.93
N LEU A 188 3.82 -1.07 4.24
CA LEU A 188 3.12 0.04 4.90
C LEU A 188 3.58 1.40 4.38
N LEU A 189 4.89 1.65 4.33
CA LEU A 189 5.42 2.91 3.82
C LEU A 189 5.05 3.12 2.34
N SER A 190 5.04 2.05 1.54
CA SER A 190 4.60 2.10 0.13
C SER A 190 3.12 2.46 0.01
N ARG A 191 2.27 1.87 0.86
CA ARG A 191 0.84 2.16 0.91
C ARG A 191 0.58 3.61 1.32
N LEU A 192 1.29 4.11 2.33
CA LEU A 192 1.15 5.52 2.72
C LEU A 192 1.57 6.45 1.59
N ALA A 193 2.66 6.13 0.90
CA ALA A 193 3.14 6.88 -0.24
C ALA A 193 2.12 6.88 -1.40
N SER A 194 1.52 5.73 -1.72
CA SER A 194 0.50 5.64 -2.77
C SER A 194 -0.80 6.34 -2.39
N LYS A 195 -1.19 6.25 -1.11
CA LYS A 195 -2.30 7.02 -0.57
C LYS A 195 -1.98 8.50 -0.46
N SER A 196 -0.73 8.91 -0.27
CA SER A 196 -0.36 10.33 -0.19
C SER A 196 -0.23 11.01 -1.57
N ILE A 197 -0.01 10.23 -2.62
CA ILE A 197 -0.27 10.71 -4.00
C ILE A 197 -1.74 11.18 -4.13
N ILE A 198 -2.64 10.62 -3.31
CA ILE A 198 -4.07 10.94 -3.26
C ILE A 198 -4.44 11.85 -2.05
N TYR A 199 -3.65 11.85 -0.96
CA TYR A 199 -3.84 12.60 0.28
C TYR A 199 -2.62 13.47 0.65
N PRO A 200 -2.78 14.75 1.02
CA PRO A 200 -1.86 15.80 0.59
C PRO A 200 -0.65 16.06 1.51
N ILE A 201 0.10 15.04 1.93
CA ILE A 201 1.24 15.24 2.87
C ILE A 201 2.61 15.02 2.23
N LEU A 202 2.72 14.37 1.05
CA LEU A 202 4.05 14.01 0.52
C LEU A 202 4.19 14.36 -0.97
N ASN A 203 5.26 15.12 -1.28
CA ASN A 203 5.65 15.72 -2.57
C ASN A 203 6.50 14.77 -3.45
N SER A 204 7.32 15.27 -4.39
CA SER A 204 8.27 14.49 -5.21
C SER A 204 9.16 13.50 -4.44
N SER A 205 9.38 13.74 -3.14
CA SER A 205 10.03 12.80 -2.22
C SER A 205 9.27 11.47 -2.10
N THR A 206 7.95 11.45 -2.29
CA THR A 206 7.08 10.27 -2.28
C THR A 206 7.44 9.28 -3.38
N MET A 207 7.76 9.78 -4.57
CA MET A 207 8.12 8.93 -5.71
C MET A 207 9.50 8.30 -5.49
N ASN A 208 10.43 9.05 -4.91
CA ASN A 208 11.76 8.55 -4.53
C ASN A 208 11.69 7.57 -3.34
N ILE A 209 10.78 7.81 -2.39
CA ILE A 209 10.48 6.89 -1.29
C ILE A 209 9.85 5.62 -1.84
N TYR A 210 8.87 5.71 -2.75
CA TYR A 210 8.27 4.56 -3.41
C TYR A 210 9.33 3.74 -4.16
N TRP A 211 10.20 4.40 -4.93
CA TRP A 211 11.33 3.75 -5.59
C TRP A 211 12.29 3.11 -4.60
N LEU A 212 12.70 3.81 -3.54
CA LEU A 212 13.55 3.25 -2.49
C LEU A 212 12.92 1.98 -1.91
N ILE A 213 11.64 2.04 -1.55
CA ILE A 213 10.92 0.94 -0.91
C ILE A 213 10.79 -0.26 -1.85
N ALA A 214 10.37 -0.04 -3.11
CA ALA A 214 10.30 -1.09 -4.13
C ALA A 214 11.66 -1.74 -4.39
N THR A 215 12.74 -0.94 -4.41
CA THR A 215 14.10 -1.46 -4.57
C THR A 215 14.53 -2.29 -3.36
N THR A 216 14.17 -1.88 -2.14
CA THR A 216 14.44 -2.67 -0.92
C THR A 216 13.62 -3.95 -0.82
N THR A 217 12.36 -3.98 -1.28
CA THR A 217 11.59 -5.24 -1.34
C THR A 217 12.29 -6.26 -2.24
N ASN A 218 12.72 -5.84 -3.43
CA ASN A 218 13.52 -6.69 -4.32
C ASN A 218 14.86 -7.11 -3.68
N THR A 219 15.48 -6.22 -2.89
CA THR A 219 16.73 -6.54 -2.17
C THR A 219 16.51 -7.56 -1.06
N ILE A 220 15.35 -7.54 -0.40
CA ILE A 220 14.98 -8.52 0.64
C ILE A 220 14.65 -9.88 0.00
N GLU A 221 13.96 -9.92 -1.13
CA GLU A 221 13.73 -11.17 -1.87
C GLU A 221 15.05 -11.80 -2.37
N LEU A 222 16.04 -10.97 -2.72
CA LEU A 222 17.39 -11.44 -3.01
C LEU A 222 18.08 -12.04 -1.78
N THR A 223 17.77 -11.60 -0.56
CA THR A 223 18.36 -12.21 0.65
C THR A 223 17.84 -13.62 0.93
N GLU A 224 16.58 -13.93 0.62
CA GLU A 224 16.07 -15.31 0.66
C GLU A 224 16.81 -16.21 -0.35
N SER A 225 17.13 -15.67 -1.53
CA SER A 225 17.93 -16.38 -2.54
C SER A 225 19.37 -16.62 -2.07
N VAL A 226 19.97 -15.68 -1.33
CA VAL A 226 21.32 -15.83 -0.76
C VAL A 226 21.34 -16.92 0.33
N ILE A 227 20.33 -16.98 1.21
CA ILE A 227 20.21 -18.03 2.23
C ILE A 227 20.17 -19.41 1.56
N ASN A 228 19.31 -19.59 0.55
CA ASN A 228 19.21 -20.84 -0.21
C ASN A 228 20.55 -21.26 -0.84
N VAL A 229 21.34 -20.32 -1.37
CA VAL A 229 22.65 -20.62 -1.95
C VAL A 229 23.67 -21.03 -0.88
N VAL A 230 23.65 -20.38 0.28
CA VAL A 230 24.54 -20.70 1.40
C VAL A 230 24.24 -22.09 1.96
N ASP A 231 22.98 -22.49 2.04
CA ASP A 231 22.60 -23.83 2.51
C ASP A 231 22.95 -24.94 1.52
N ILE A 232 22.96 -24.66 0.21
CA ILE A 232 23.43 -25.61 -0.82
C ILE A 232 24.96 -25.80 -0.77
N THR A 233 25.70 -24.83 -0.20
CA THR A 233 27.17 -24.80 -0.21
C THR A 233 27.82 -25.18 1.12
N LYS A 234 27.04 -25.38 2.19
CA LYS A 234 27.47 -26.00 3.47
C LYS A 234 27.26 -27.51 3.45
#